data_AF-A0A2C9LSM2-F1
#
_entry.id   AF-A0A2C9LSM2-F1
#
_cell.length_a   1.000
_cell.length_b   1.000
_cell.length_c   1.000
_cell.angle_alpha   90.00
_cell.angle_beta   90.00
_cell.angle_gamma   90.00
#
_symmetry.space_group_name_H-M   'P 1'
#
loop_
_entity.id
_entity.type
_entity.pdbx_description
1 polymer ?
#
loop_
_entity_poly.entity_id
_entity_poly.type
_entity_poly.pdbx_seq_one_letter_code
_entity_poly.pdbx_strand_id
1 'polypeptide(L)'
;MVTLACVPVVTSPFSERCTMNDEFDKDNEDGGCGHSTPQLSSLGLPVSPRGYLHYRNTLPKRKLIIHLDIRNTILVADSVTDVCVEQALNSFLTGVVWGREENGQFLLHSDQPSIASPKKGLCTYYKFLEKRLVRNPKSRHNLRLQTGDFVFTPQGQKFQEHFHKHLHRLLWTYESHPIRDKKLTMCGRDGKPYHYILPSVYKLIYHLWESNRDFAIVIRTYGQDAPNVLTSLNYGLHGNHPSFSKSININVNMHPGTIKRRGDSIELFTSNGGQDVQQNLVYEKDIYRKLCNSQGISGYVDDFAFWQKHNYDHAAGKPFWVDLNDERHHHIFFDDNFRANDEDSIIDVRKFTRENPLEAVSMEHEEVARLENVFLVQANLLSSIEDEDYFIRMTNLCEQNFYTMFNSKQL
;
A
#
# COMPACT_ATOMS: atom_id res chain seq x y z
N MET A 1 14.12 35.67 28.19
CA MET A 1 13.66 35.63 29.59
C MET A 1 12.18 35.97 29.62
N VAL A 2 11.32 34.96 29.77
CA VAL A 2 10.21 34.89 30.73
C VAL A 2 9.75 33.43 30.68
N THR A 3 10.10 32.72 31.73
CA THR A 3 9.66 31.39 32.14
C THR A 3 8.18 31.42 32.52
N LEU A 4 7.40 30.42 32.09
CA LEU A 4 6.13 30.08 32.73
C LEU A 4 6.09 28.56 32.97
N ALA A 5 5.86 28.26 34.24
CA ALA A 5 6.19 27.03 34.92
C ALA A 5 5.05 26.00 34.86
N CYS A 6 5.47 24.73 34.98
CA CYS A 6 4.62 23.58 35.29
C CYS A 6 3.92 23.74 36.65
N VAL A 7 2.70 23.23 36.75
CA VAL A 7 2.03 22.89 38.02
C VAL A 7 1.48 21.45 37.91
N PRO A 8 1.62 20.61 38.96
CA PRO A 8 1.57 19.16 38.84
C PRO A 8 0.19 18.53 39.10
N VAL A 9 0.14 17.27 38.68
CA VAL A 9 -0.88 16.23 38.85
C VAL A 9 -1.32 16.05 40.29
N VAL A 10 -2.63 15.99 40.52
CA VAL A 10 -3.26 15.57 41.77
C VAL A 10 -3.55 14.07 41.72
N THR A 11 -3.02 13.36 42.71
CA THR A 11 -3.20 11.93 42.99
C THR A 11 -4.60 11.63 43.51
N SER A 12 -5.19 10.54 43.01
CA SER A 12 -6.36 9.87 43.59
C SER A 12 -5.91 8.64 44.39
N PRO A 13 -6.39 8.45 45.64
CA PRO A 13 -6.40 7.15 46.29
C PRO A 13 -7.84 6.68 46.50
N PHE A 14 -8.19 5.45 46.14
CA PHE A 14 -9.10 4.61 46.93
C PHE A 14 -9.02 3.15 46.48
N SER A 15 -8.64 2.32 47.44
CA SER A 15 -8.87 0.87 47.57
C SER A 15 -10.39 0.57 47.58
N GLU A 16 -10.90 -0.60 47.22
CA GLU A 16 -10.80 -1.86 47.97
C GLU A 16 -11.35 -3.06 47.16
N ARG A 17 -11.04 -4.24 47.71
CA ARG A 17 -11.24 -5.62 47.24
C ARG A 17 -12.71 -6.04 47.16
N CYS A 18 -12.99 -7.02 46.30
CA CYS A 18 -13.90 -8.13 46.62
C CYS A 18 -13.40 -9.41 45.93
N THR A 19 -13.50 -10.51 46.67
CA THR A 19 -12.99 -11.87 46.40
C THR A 19 -14.15 -12.87 46.28
N MET A 20 -13.89 -14.01 45.61
CA MET A 20 -14.58 -15.33 45.73
C MET A 20 -15.98 -15.44 45.05
N ASN A 21 -16.42 -16.52 44.38
CA ASN A 21 -16.10 -17.96 44.40
C ASN A 21 -16.69 -18.71 43.16
N ASP A 22 -16.10 -19.89 42.85
CA ASP A 22 -16.66 -21.23 42.50
C ASP A 22 -17.72 -21.40 41.37
N GLU A 23 -17.44 -22.13 40.27
CA GLU A 23 -17.51 -23.60 39.98
C GLU A 23 -18.87 -24.10 39.42
N PHE A 24 -18.77 -25.17 38.59
CA PHE A 24 -19.82 -26.00 37.93
C PHE A 24 -20.46 -25.41 36.65
N ASP A 25 -20.72 -26.12 35.54
CA ASP A 25 -20.86 -27.57 35.32
C ASP A 25 -20.68 -27.95 33.83
N LYS A 26 -20.50 -29.25 33.57
CA LYS A 26 -20.35 -29.88 32.26
C LYS A 26 -21.69 -30.39 31.66
N ASP A 27 -21.60 -30.76 30.37
CA ASP A 27 -22.27 -31.87 29.66
C ASP A 27 -23.49 -31.61 28.74
N ASN A 28 -23.32 -32.14 27.51
CA ASN A 28 -24.28 -32.85 26.62
C ASN A 28 -25.46 -32.08 25.98
N GLU A 29 -26.02 -32.42 24.82
CA GLU A 29 -25.82 -33.38 23.73
C GLU A 29 -26.76 -32.93 22.57
N ASP A 30 -26.44 -33.38 21.35
CA ASP A 30 -27.29 -33.73 20.20
C ASP A 30 -28.70 -33.12 19.96
N GLY A 31 -28.93 -32.73 18.69
CA GLY A 31 -30.26 -32.51 18.14
C GLY A 31 -30.27 -32.08 16.66
N GLY A 32 -30.16 -33.05 15.75
CA GLY A 32 -30.23 -32.82 14.31
C GLY A 32 -31.66 -32.75 13.75
N CYS A 33 -31.83 -31.97 12.67
CA CYS A 33 -32.79 -32.08 11.55
C CYS A 33 -32.47 -30.88 10.63
N GLY A 34 -32.13 -30.96 9.34
CA GLY A 34 -32.62 -31.83 8.28
C GLY A 34 -33.55 -31.01 7.38
N HIS A 35 -33.03 -30.35 6.32
CA HIS A 35 -33.76 -30.04 5.07
C HIS A 35 -32.83 -29.51 3.94
N SER A 36 -32.49 -30.43 3.05
CA SER A 36 -32.51 -30.36 1.57
C SER A 36 -32.18 -29.03 0.83
N THR A 37 -31.01 -29.04 0.19
CA THR A 37 -30.54 -28.20 -0.92
C THR A 37 -31.08 -28.67 -2.28
N PRO A 38 -31.18 -27.79 -3.30
CA PRO A 38 -31.07 -28.19 -4.70
C PRO A 38 -29.67 -27.90 -5.26
N GLN A 39 -29.12 -28.90 -5.95
CA GLN A 39 -27.83 -28.90 -6.64
C GLN A 39 -27.82 -28.00 -7.90
N LEU A 40 -26.69 -27.35 -8.17
CA LEU A 40 -26.27 -27.03 -9.54
C LEU A 40 -24.85 -27.58 -9.78
N SER A 41 -24.70 -28.19 -10.94
CA SER A 41 -23.71 -29.16 -11.35
C SER A 41 -22.26 -28.67 -11.49
N SER A 42 -21.36 -29.55 -11.07
CA SER A 42 -19.91 -29.53 -11.20
C SER A 42 -19.41 -29.68 -12.65
N LEU A 43 -18.56 -28.77 -13.10
CA LEU A 43 -17.48 -29.08 -14.04
C LEU A 43 -16.19 -29.20 -13.22
N GLY A 44 -15.70 -30.43 -13.09
CA GLY A 44 -14.58 -30.78 -12.22
C GLY A 44 -13.24 -30.26 -12.73
N LEU A 45 -12.55 -29.52 -11.86
CA LEU A 45 -11.10 -29.39 -11.89
C LEU A 45 -10.56 -30.03 -10.60
N PRO A 46 -9.50 -30.84 -10.66
CA PRO A 46 -9.03 -31.58 -9.48
C PRO A 46 -8.37 -30.64 -8.48
N VAL A 47 -8.96 -30.56 -7.28
CA VAL A 47 -8.34 -29.96 -6.11
C VAL A 47 -7.39 -30.99 -5.52
N SER A 48 -6.08 -30.72 -5.57
CA SER A 48 -5.08 -31.49 -4.82
C SER A 48 -4.67 -30.73 -3.56
N PRO A 49 -4.74 -31.34 -2.37
CA PRO A 49 -4.28 -30.72 -1.13
C PRO A 49 -2.77 -30.95 -0.95
N ARG A 50 -2.02 -29.86 -0.69
CA ARG A 50 -0.58 -29.83 -0.39
C ARG A 50 0.34 -30.41 -1.48
N GLY A 51 0.73 -29.53 -2.40
CA GLY A 51 1.87 -29.76 -3.28
C GLY A 51 2.30 -28.44 -3.93
N TYR A 52 3.38 -27.85 -3.42
CA TYR A 52 4.16 -26.90 -4.22
C TYR A 52 4.63 -27.66 -5.46
N LEU A 53 4.02 -27.39 -6.61
CA LEU A 53 4.48 -27.89 -7.88
C LEU A 53 5.89 -27.34 -8.11
N HIS A 54 6.90 -28.20 -7.91
CA HIS A 54 8.24 -27.99 -8.41
C HIS A 54 8.19 -27.96 -9.94
N TYR A 55 7.89 -26.79 -10.50
CA TYR A 55 8.07 -26.55 -11.92
C TYR A 55 9.56 -26.57 -12.24
N ARG A 56 9.93 -27.40 -13.23
CA ARG A 56 11.29 -27.44 -13.78
C ARG A 56 11.64 -26.07 -14.37
N ASN A 57 12.49 -25.34 -13.66
CA ASN A 57 13.14 -24.07 -14.05
C ASN A 57 14.08 -24.29 -15.24
N THR A 58 13.61 -24.17 -16.48
CA THR A 58 14.50 -24.13 -17.66
C THR A 58 14.52 -22.77 -18.36
N LEU A 59 13.66 -21.82 -17.97
CA LEU A 59 13.71 -20.44 -18.45
C LEU A 59 14.24 -19.52 -17.33
N PRO A 60 15.12 -18.55 -17.65
CA PRO A 60 15.53 -17.53 -16.70
C PRO A 60 14.30 -16.78 -16.19
N LYS A 61 14.19 -16.57 -14.87
CA LYS A 61 13.13 -15.71 -14.31
C LYS A 61 13.39 -14.26 -14.72
N ARG A 62 12.37 -13.58 -15.28
CA ARG A 62 12.41 -12.15 -15.66
C ARG A 62 12.90 -11.29 -14.51
N LYS A 63 13.78 -10.32 -14.65
CA LYS A 63 14.08 -9.37 -13.56
C LYS A 63 12.82 -8.66 -13.06
N LEU A 64 12.63 -8.54 -11.75
CA LEU A 64 11.49 -7.83 -11.16
C LEU A 64 11.81 -6.35 -10.95
N ILE A 65 10.95 -5.46 -11.45
CA ILE A 65 11.02 -4.03 -11.13
C ILE A 65 9.77 -3.69 -10.33
N ILE A 66 9.90 -3.63 -9.01
CA ILE A 66 8.77 -3.45 -8.10
C ILE A 66 8.63 -1.96 -7.77
N HIS A 67 7.54 -1.36 -8.23
CA HIS A 67 7.17 0.01 -7.88
C HIS A 67 6.27 -0.03 -6.65
N LEU A 68 6.60 0.77 -5.64
CA LEU A 68 5.84 0.84 -4.39
C LEU A 68 5.43 2.29 -4.15
N ASP A 69 4.13 2.56 -4.10
CA ASP A 69 3.67 3.80 -3.47
C ASP A 69 4.02 3.82 -1.97
N ILE A 70 3.99 5.00 -1.35
CA ILE A 70 4.33 5.18 0.05
C ILE A 70 3.12 4.98 0.97
N ARG A 71 2.18 5.94 0.97
CA ARG A 71 1.17 6.05 2.04
C ARG A 71 0.09 4.99 1.83
N ASN A 72 -0.34 4.34 2.91
CA ASN A 72 -1.26 3.19 2.94
C ASN A 72 -0.81 1.97 2.10
N THR A 73 0.34 2.04 1.43
CA THR A 73 0.93 0.93 0.70
C THR A 73 2.00 0.27 1.56
N ILE A 74 3.11 0.97 1.82
CA ILE A 74 4.24 0.44 2.62
C ILE A 74 4.31 1.00 4.05
N LEU A 75 3.51 2.02 4.34
CA LEU A 75 3.41 2.64 5.66
C LEU A 75 2.01 3.23 5.91
N VAL A 76 1.66 3.42 7.18
CA VAL A 76 0.32 3.94 7.56
C VAL A 76 0.33 5.46 7.68
N ALA A 77 1.22 6.00 8.51
CA ALA A 77 1.43 7.43 8.69
C ALA A 77 2.81 7.82 8.18
N ASP A 78 2.87 8.91 7.42
CA ASP A 78 4.12 9.44 6.94
C ASP A 78 4.71 10.45 7.93
N SER A 79 5.98 10.77 7.74
CA SER A 79 6.77 11.55 8.69
C SER A 79 6.75 13.05 8.43
N VAL A 80 6.26 13.46 7.25
CA VAL A 80 6.21 14.85 6.80
C VAL A 80 4.91 15.50 7.22
N THR A 81 3.83 14.72 7.27
CA THR A 81 2.52 15.20 7.72
C THR A 81 2.39 15.14 9.23
N ASP A 82 1.73 16.14 9.80
CA ASP A 82 1.38 16.19 11.22
C ASP A 82 0.15 15.31 11.52
N VAL A 83 0.25 14.02 11.17
CA VAL A 83 -0.81 13.01 11.33
C VAL A 83 -0.21 11.81 12.05
N CYS A 84 -0.75 11.46 13.21
CA CYS A 84 -0.29 10.28 13.96
C CYS A 84 -0.81 8.97 13.35
N VAL A 85 -0.25 7.83 13.77
CA VAL A 85 -0.59 6.49 13.27
C VAL A 85 -2.07 6.18 13.46
N GLU A 86 -2.63 6.55 14.61
CA GLU A 86 -4.05 6.37 14.92
C GLU A 86 -4.95 7.16 13.95
N GLN A 87 -4.59 8.42 13.67
CA GLN A 87 -5.34 9.26 12.75
C GLN A 87 -5.26 8.75 11.32
N ALA A 88 -4.06 8.34 10.89
CA ALA A 88 -3.86 7.80 9.56
C ALA A 88 -4.64 6.49 9.35
N LEU A 89 -4.61 5.58 10.32
CA LEU A 89 -5.36 4.32 10.26
C LEU A 89 -6.87 4.56 10.27
N ASN A 90 -7.38 5.46 11.12
CA ASN A 90 -8.78 5.89 11.08
C ASN A 90 -9.16 6.45 9.72
N SER A 91 -8.33 7.34 9.17
CA SER A 91 -8.58 7.92 7.86
C SER A 91 -8.59 6.87 6.75
N PHE A 92 -7.69 5.89 6.80
CA PHE A 92 -7.71 4.75 5.88
C PHE A 92 -9.02 3.97 5.98
N LEU A 93 -9.48 3.66 7.20
CA LEU A 93 -10.74 2.93 7.41
C LEU A 93 -11.92 3.64 6.72
N THR A 94 -12.00 4.97 6.78
CA THR A 94 -13.07 5.71 6.07
C THR A 94 -13.07 5.48 4.55
N GLY A 95 -11.91 5.13 3.96
CA GLY A 95 -11.75 4.82 2.54
C GLY A 95 -12.16 3.39 2.15
N VAL A 96 -12.34 2.50 3.12
CA VAL A 96 -12.74 1.09 2.89
C VAL A 96 -14.08 0.73 3.54
N VAL A 97 -14.75 1.72 4.14
CA VAL A 97 -16.10 1.61 4.70
C VAL A 97 -17.12 2.08 3.66
N TRP A 98 -18.03 1.20 3.29
CA TRP A 98 -18.99 1.43 2.20
C TRP A 98 -20.41 1.67 2.69
N GLY A 99 -21.15 2.51 1.97
CA GLY A 99 -22.52 2.84 2.29
C GLY A 99 -23.21 3.62 1.19
N ARG A 100 -24.40 4.13 1.49
CA ARG A 100 -25.19 4.97 0.60
C ARG A 100 -25.64 6.24 1.30
N GLU A 101 -25.78 7.31 0.54
CA GLU A 101 -26.34 8.56 1.03
C GLU A 101 -27.87 8.52 0.92
N GLU A 102 -28.59 8.63 2.04
CA GLU A 102 -30.05 8.78 2.08
C GLU A 102 -30.43 9.95 2.98
N ASN A 103 -31.26 10.88 2.48
CA ASN A 103 -31.73 12.05 3.24
C ASN A 103 -30.61 12.85 3.92
N GLY A 104 -29.45 12.93 3.28
CA GLY A 104 -28.30 13.62 3.85
C GLY A 104 -27.60 12.86 4.99
N GLN A 105 -27.83 11.55 5.15
CA GLN A 105 -27.13 10.69 6.10
C GLN A 105 -26.40 9.55 5.38
N PHE A 106 -25.32 9.08 5.99
CA PHE A 106 -24.60 7.90 5.49
C PHE A 106 -25.19 6.65 6.13
N LEU A 107 -25.81 5.81 5.31
CA LEU A 107 -26.29 4.50 5.73
C LEU A 107 -25.24 3.46 5.39
N LEU A 108 -24.69 2.86 6.44
CA LEU A 108 -23.66 1.83 6.35
C LEU A 108 -24.19 0.60 5.60
N HIS A 109 -23.40 0.08 4.67
CA HIS A 109 -23.75 -1.14 3.93
C HIS A 109 -23.38 -2.42 4.69
N SER A 110 -22.18 -2.44 5.28
CA SER A 110 -21.61 -3.59 5.98
C SER A 110 -20.68 -3.10 7.10
N ASP A 111 -20.50 -3.90 8.14
CA ASP A 111 -19.49 -3.67 9.19
C ASP A 111 -18.11 -4.25 8.82
N GLN A 112 -17.99 -4.91 7.66
CA GLN A 112 -16.72 -5.41 7.15
C GLN A 112 -16.08 -4.40 6.20
N PRO A 113 -14.82 -3.95 6.47
CA PRO A 113 -14.09 -3.11 5.54
C PRO A 113 -13.75 -3.89 4.27
N SER A 114 -13.77 -3.21 3.13
CA SER A 114 -13.42 -3.80 1.83
C SER A 114 -12.68 -2.79 0.97
N ILE A 115 -11.63 -3.24 0.29
CA ILE A 115 -10.85 -2.43 -0.65
C ILE A 115 -11.67 -2.11 -1.90
N ALA A 116 -12.37 -3.12 -2.44
CA ALA A 116 -13.26 -2.96 -3.57
C ALA A 116 -14.69 -2.69 -3.10
N SER A 117 -15.46 -1.99 -3.93
CA SER A 117 -16.88 -1.75 -3.66
C SER A 117 -17.64 -3.08 -3.62
N PRO A 118 -18.31 -3.43 -2.50
CA PRO A 118 -19.05 -4.69 -2.39
C PRO A 118 -20.26 -4.76 -3.34
N LYS A 119 -20.78 -3.60 -3.76
CA LYS A 119 -21.97 -3.49 -4.61
C LYS A 119 -21.96 -2.19 -5.41
N LYS A 120 -22.41 -2.26 -6.67
CA LYS A 120 -22.58 -1.09 -7.53
C LYS A 120 -23.48 -0.03 -6.87
N GLY A 121 -23.06 1.24 -6.98
CA GLY A 121 -23.81 2.40 -6.47
C GLY A 121 -23.51 2.78 -5.01
N LEU A 122 -22.61 2.07 -4.33
CA LEU A 122 -22.12 2.49 -3.01
C LEU A 122 -20.99 3.52 -3.15
N CYS A 123 -20.84 4.36 -2.13
CA CYS A 123 -19.69 5.23 -1.96
C CYS A 123 -18.99 4.94 -0.63
N THR A 124 -17.71 5.31 -0.53
CA THR A 124 -16.97 5.21 0.71
C THR A 124 -17.39 6.31 1.68
N TYR A 125 -17.24 6.08 2.99
CA TYR A 125 -17.47 7.10 4.00
C TYR A 125 -16.58 8.33 3.78
N TYR A 126 -15.33 8.10 3.34
CA TYR A 126 -14.41 9.16 2.91
C TYR A 126 -15.02 10.02 1.80
N LYS A 127 -15.49 9.42 0.69
CA LYS A 127 -16.07 10.17 -0.44
C LYS A 127 -17.35 10.90 -0.05
N PHE A 128 -18.16 10.31 0.83
CA PHE A 128 -19.32 10.97 1.41
C PHE A 128 -18.95 12.25 2.19
N LEU A 129 -17.93 12.18 3.06
CA LEU A 129 -17.44 13.34 3.80
C LEU A 129 -16.75 14.36 2.87
N GLU A 130 -15.95 13.90 1.93
CA GLU A 130 -15.22 14.74 0.97
C GLU A 130 -16.20 15.64 0.20
N LYS A 131 -17.26 15.07 -0.38
CA LYS A 131 -18.31 15.80 -1.11
C LYS A 131 -18.97 16.92 -0.29
N ARG A 132 -19.02 16.79 1.04
CA ARG A 132 -19.71 17.73 1.94
C ARG A 132 -18.79 18.80 2.49
N LEU A 133 -17.58 18.39 2.88
CA LEU A 133 -16.64 19.20 3.62
C LEU A 133 -15.67 19.92 2.69
N VAL A 134 -15.31 19.33 1.56
CA VAL A 134 -14.29 19.87 0.66
C VAL A 134 -14.95 20.71 -0.43
N ARG A 135 -14.97 22.04 -0.20
CA ARG A 135 -15.36 23.02 -1.24
C ARG A 135 -14.17 23.64 -1.96
N ASN A 136 -13.00 23.60 -1.33
CA ASN A 136 -11.73 24.10 -1.84
C ASN A 136 -10.57 23.36 -1.15
N PRO A 137 -9.33 23.44 -1.67
CA PRO A 137 -8.18 22.72 -1.11
C PRO A 137 -7.91 23.00 0.38
N LYS A 138 -8.15 24.23 0.85
CA LYS A 138 -7.97 24.61 2.27
C LYS A 138 -8.94 23.88 3.20
N SER A 139 -10.10 23.46 2.68
CA SER A 139 -11.11 22.71 3.43
C SER A 139 -10.71 21.24 3.71
N ARG A 140 -9.64 20.74 3.07
CA ARG A 140 -9.12 19.38 3.32
C ARG A 140 -8.61 19.18 4.76
N HIS A 141 -8.26 20.26 5.47
CA HIS A 141 -7.94 20.17 6.90
C HIS A 141 -9.14 19.65 7.72
N ASN A 142 -10.35 20.15 7.43
CA ASN A 142 -11.57 19.69 8.11
C ASN A 142 -11.88 18.22 7.82
N LEU A 143 -11.64 17.77 6.59
CA LEU A 143 -11.79 16.36 6.23
C LEU A 143 -10.87 15.48 7.08
N ARG A 144 -9.60 15.87 7.23
CA ARG A 144 -8.62 15.13 8.07
C ARG A 144 -9.04 15.07 9.54
N LEU A 145 -9.57 16.16 10.10
CA LEU A 145 -10.06 16.17 11.47
C LEU A 145 -11.24 15.20 11.66
N GLN A 146 -12.16 15.17 10.69
CA GLN A 146 -13.35 14.30 10.75
C GLN A 146 -13.02 12.82 10.51
N THR A 147 -12.05 12.53 9.65
CA THR A 147 -11.65 11.14 9.37
C THR A 147 -10.67 10.59 10.41
N GLY A 148 -9.92 11.44 11.12
CA GLY A 148 -8.84 11.04 12.02
C GLY A 148 -9.27 10.37 13.33
N ASP A 149 -10.53 10.53 13.76
CA ASP A 149 -11.08 9.90 14.97
C ASP A 149 -12.33 9.06 14.63
N PHE A 150 -12.41 8.55 13.40
CA PHE A 150 -13.59 7.87 12.84
C PHE A 150 -14.19 6.80 13.77
N VAL A 151 -13.39 5.88 14.32
CA VAL A 151 -13.92 4.79 15.16
C VAL A 151 -14.52 5.24 16.49
N PHE A 152 -14.31 6.49 16.88
CA PHE A 152 -14.93 7.10 18.06
C PHE A 152 -16.26 7.81 17.73
N THR A 153 -16.65 7.87 16.45
CA THR A 153 -17.95 8.39 16.02
C THR A 153 -19.03 7.30 16.07
N PRO A 154 -20.33 7.65 16.18
CA PRO A 154 -21.41 6.66 16.12
C PRO A 154 -21.38 5.76 14.88
N GLN A 155 -20.95 6.29 13.73
CA GLN A 155 -20.82 5.55 12.48
C GLN A 155 -19.63 4.58 12.49
N GLY A 156 -18.53 4.96 13.14
CA GLY A 156 -17.29 4.18 13.15
C GLY A 156 -17.15 3.18 14.29
N GLN A 157 -18.01 3.22 15.32
CA GLN A 157 -17.95 2.30 16.47
C GLN A 157 -17.88 0.82 16.07
N LYS A 158 -18.58 0.42 15.00
CA LYS A 158 -18.57 -0.96 14.48
C LYS A 158 -17.20 -1.40 13.95
N PHE A 159 -16.31 -0.47 13.63
CA PHE A 159 -14.97 -0.72 13.09
C PHE A 159 -13.87 -0.64 14.15
N GLN A 160 -14.22 -0.47 15.43
CA GLN A 160 -13.25 -0.40 16.52
C GLN A 160 -12.40 -1.67 16.62
N GLU A 161 -12.98 -2.86 16.42
CA GLU A 161 -12.22 -4.11 16.45
C GLU A 161 -11.13 -4.13 15.37
N HIS A 162 -11.49 -3.77 14.14
CA HIS A 162 -10.52 -3.64 13.04
C HIS A 162 -9.44 -2.61 13.39
N PHE A 163 -9.81 -1.43 13.89
CA PHE A 163 -8.84 -0.42 14.28
C PHE A 163 -7.84 -0.92 15.34
N HIS A 164 -8.32 -1.46 16.47
CA HIS A 164 -7.45 -1.91 17.55
C HIS A 164 -6.59 -3.12 17.15
N LYS A 165 -7.15 -4.08 16.39
CA LYS A 165 -6.41 -5.22 15.86
C LYS A 165 -5.21 -4.77 15.02
N HIS A 166 -5.42 -3.82 14.12
CA HIS A 166 -4.37 -3.34 13.21
C HIS A 166 -3.39 -2.42 13.92
N LEU A 167 -3.86 -1.52 14.78
CA LEU A 167 -3.00 -0.65 15.57
C LEU A 167 -2.07 -1.47 16.49
N HIS A 168 -2.58 -2.53 17.12
CA HIS A 168 -1.77 -3.43 17.92
C HIS A 168 -0.68 -4.13 17.10
N ARG A 169 -0.98 -4.54 15.86
CA ARG A 169 0.02 -5.16 14.96
C ARG A 169 1.07 -4.18 14.44
N LEU A 170 0.74 -2.89 14.38
CA LEU A 170 1.70 -1.84 14.05
C LEU A 170 2.62 -1.48 15.21
N LEU A 171 2.28 -1.86 16.45
CA LEU A 171 3.03 -1.49 17.63
C LEU A 171 4.46 -2.02 17.54
N TRP A 172 5.45 -1.16 17.82
CA TRP A 172 6.83 -1.57 17.96
C TRP A 172 7.02 -2.27 19.31
N THR A 173 7.01 -3.60 19.30
CA THR A 173 7.04 -4.44 20.50
C THR A 173 8.44 -4.76 21.03
N TYR A 174 9.49 -4.27 20.36
CA TYR A 174 10.87 -4.47 20.78
C TYR A 174 11.25 -3.47 21.87
N GLU A 175 12.28 -3.82 22.64
CA GLU A 175 12.88 -2.90 23.60
C GLU A 175 13.33 -1.62 22.87
N SER A 176 12.62 -0.52 23.14
CA SER A 176 12.77 0.72 22.40
C SER A 176 13.99 1.49 22.88
N HIS A 177 14.94 1.76 21.99
CA HIS A 177 16.05 2.66 22.25
C HIS A 177 15.78 4.02 21.57
N PRO A 178 15.51 5.11 22.32
CA PRO A 178 14.95 6.37 21.81
C PRO A 178 15.76 7.06 20.70
N ILE A 179 17.05 6.75 20.57
CA ILE A 179 17.92 7.33 19.55
C ILE A 179 18.06 6.39 18.34
N ARG A 180 18.08 5.07 18.58
CA ARG A 180 18.37 4.07 17.55
C ARG A 180 17.16 3.86 16.65
N ASP A 181 15.99 3.74 17.28
CA ASP A 181 14.80 3.25 16.60
C ASP A 181 14.02 4.38 15.91
N LYS A 182 14.37 5.65 16.13
CA LYS A 182 13.73 6.82 15.51
C LYS A 182 13.63 6.79 13.99
N LYS A 183 14.52 6.06 13.31
CA LYS A 183 14.46 5.87 11.85
C LYS A 183 13.50 4.76 11.41
N LEU A 184 13.11 3.88 12.34
CA LEU A 184 12.28 2.70 12.10
C LEU A 184 10.88 2.83 12.69
N THR A 185 10.64 3.87 13.49
CA THR A 185 9.39 4.04 14.24
C THR A 185 8.75 5.41 14.01
N MET A 186 7.42 5.45 14.10
CA MET A 186 6.60 6.65 14.24
C MET A 186 5.96 6.67 15.63
N CYS A 187 5.88 7.85 16.27
CA CYS A 187 5.17 7.98 17.55
C CYS A 187 3.66 8.09 17.33
N GLY A 188 2.88 7.34 18.10
CA GLY A 188 1.43 7.54 18.20
C GLY A 188 1.06 8.66 19.18
N ARG A 189 -0.23 8.99 19.21
CA ARG A 189 -0.81 9.95 20.17
C ARG A 189 -0.68 9.44 21.60
N ASP A 190 -0.66 8.13 21.80
CA ASP A 190 -0.45 7.48 23.09
C ASP A 190 1.02 7.47 23.56
N GLY A 191 1.93 8.08 22.79
CA GLY A 191 3.35 8.13 23.07
C GLY A 191 4.10 6.83 22.78
N LYS A 192 3.42 5.79 22.27
CA LYS A 192 4.06 4.52 21.92
C LYS A 192 4.70 4.60 20.53
N PRO A 193 5.79 3.85 20.31
CA PRO A 193 6.37 3.69 18.98
C PRO A 193 5.60 2.65 18.16
N TYR A 194 5.40 2.94 16.88
CA TYR A 194 4.81 2.06 15.88
C TYR A 194 5.79 1.88 14.72
N HIS A 195 5.73 0.77 14.00
CA HIS A 195 6.52 0.55 12.79
C HIS A 195 6.32 1.70 11.77
N TYR A 196 7.41 2.33 11.34
CA TYR A 196 7.36 3.35 10.30
C TYR A 196 7.08 2.72 8.93
N ILE A 197 7.86 1.71 8.54
CA ILE A 197 7.62 0.88 7.36
C ILE A 197 7.10 -0.47 7.82
N LEU A 198 6.08 -0.99 7.12
CA LEU A 198 5.45 -2.26 7.46
C LEU A 198 6.47 -3.42 7.44
N PRO A 199 6.43 -4.35 8.41
CA PRO A 199 7.28 -5.54 8.42
C PRO A 199 7.19 -6.38 7.13
N SER A 200 6.01 -6.43 6.50
CA SER A 200 5.78 -7.15 5.24
C SER A 200 6.63 -6.65 4.07
N VAL A 201 7.06 -5.39 4.11
CA VAL A 201 7.95 -4.79 3.08
C VAL A 201 9.38 -5.26 3.29
N TYR A 202 9.87 -5.25 4.53
CA TYR A 202 11.18 -5.84 4.86
C TYR A 202 11.18 -7.33 4.49
N LYS A 203 10.11 -8.06 4.82
CA LYS A 203 9.95 -9.48 4.47
C LYS A 203 10.08 -9.72 2.96
N LEU A 204 9.43 -8.91 2.13
CA LEU A 204 9.59 -8.96 0.67
C LEU A 204 11.05 -8.78 0.25
N ILE A 205 11.73 -7.74 0.74
CA ILE A 205 13.11 -7.42 0.33
C ILE A 205 14.06 -8.55 0.70
N TYR A 206 13.96 -9.08 1.93
CA TYR A 206 14.76 -10.22 2.36
C TYR A 206 14.44 -11.46 1.53
N HIS A 207 13.17 -11.75 1.25
CA HIS A 207 12.79 -12.89 0.42
C HIS A 207 13.39 -12.83 -0.98
N LEU A 208 13.35 -11.66 -1.64
CA LEU A 208 13.94 -11.47 -2.96
C LEU A 208 15.46 -11.61 -2.93
N TRP A 209 16.11 -11.08 -1.89
CA TRP A 209 17.56 -11.20 -1.71
C TRP A 209 18.01 -12.64 -1.41
N GLU A 210 17.34 -13.34 -0.48
CA GLU A 210 17.68 -14.72 -0.08
C GLU A 210 17.41 -15.72 -1.20
N SER A 211 16.43 -15.45 -2.06
CA SER A 211 16.16 -16.25 -3.25
C SER A 211 17.08 -15.96 -4.44
N ASN A 212 18.11 -15.09 -4.26
CA ASN A 212 18.99 -14.61 -5.33
C ASN A 212 18.21 -14.10 -6.55
N ARG A 213 17.08 -13.41 -6.29
CA ARG A 213 16.27 -12.82 -7.34
C ARG A 213 17.02 -11.66 -7.96
N ASP A 214 16.99 -11.54 -9.29
CA ASP A 214 17.32 -10.27 -9.94
C ASP A 214 16.12 -9.32 -9.80
N PHE A 215 16.29 -8.22 -9.07
CA PHE A 215 15.25 -7.23 -8.84
C PHE A 215 15.78 -5.82 -8.62
N ALA A 216 14.88 -4.84 -8.75
CA ALA A 216 15.02 -3.48 -8.25
C ALA A 216 13.70 -3.02 -7.63
N ILE A 217 13.79 -2.11 -6.65
CA ILE A 217 12.63 -1.47 -6.03
C ILE A 217 12.66 0.02 -6.33
N VAL A 218 11.52 0.53 -6.76
CA VAL A 218 11.31 1.93 -7.12
C VAL A 218 10.21 2.49 -6.22
N ILE A 219 10.60 3.27 -5.21
CA ILE A 219 9.64 4.01 -4.38
C ILE A 219 9.04 5.15 -5.23
N ARG A 220 7.72 5.22 -5.30
CA ARG A 220 6.97 6.24 -6.05
C ARG A 220 6.13 7.05 -5.08
N THR A 221 6.04 8.36 -5.28
CA THR A 221 5.19 9.20 -4.44
C THR A 221 4.91 10.55 -5.11
N TYR A 222 3.76 11.14 -4.81
CA TYR A 222 3.54 12.57 -5.06
C TYR A 222 4.02 13.47 -3.90
N GLY A 223 4.29 12.86 -2.73
CA GLY A 223 4.65 13.56 -1.50
C GLY A 223 6.14 13.84 -1.36
N GLN A 224 6.55 14.20 -0.15
CA GLN A 224 7.93 14.54 0.19
C GLN A 224 8.60 13.51 1.11
N ASP A 225 7.92 12.39 1.40
CA ASP A 225 8.40 11.38 2.36
C ASP A 225 9.46 10.42 1.82
N ALA A 226 9.70 10.42 0.50
CA ALA A 226 10.67 9.52 -0.12
C ALA A 226 12.06 9.53 0.55
N PRO A 227 12.68 10.68 0.91
CA PRO A 227 13.96 10.69 1.62
C PRO A 227 13.93 9.95 2.96
N ASN A 228 12.84 10.10 3.73
CA ASN A 228 12.71 9.48 5.05
C ASN A 228 12.46 7.97 4.93
N VAL A 229 11.65 7.55 3.95
CA VAL A 229 11.45 6.13 3.62
C VAL A 229 12.76 5.48 3.19
N LEU A 230 13.50 6.10 2.27
CA LEU A 230 14.78 5.57 1.79
C LEU A 230 15.83 5.52 2.92
N THR A 231 15.86 6.53 3.79
CA THR A 231 16.73 6.56 4.98
C THR A 231 16.37 5.43 5.94
N SER A 232 15.07 5.18 6.17
CA SER A 232 14.58 4.11 7.03
C SER A 232 14.96 2.73 6.47
N LEU A 233 14.68 2.47 5.19
CA LEU A 233 15.06 1.24 4.51
C LEU A 233 16.57 1.03 4.57
N ASN A 234 17.36 2.03 4.20
CA ASN A 234 18.81 1.95 4.28
C ASN A 234 19.26 1.56 5.70
N TYR A 235 18.74 2.24 6.72
CA TYR A 235 19.10 1.94 8.10
C TYR A 235 18.69 0.53 8.53
N GLY A 236 17.45 0.12 8.27
CA GLY A 236 16.92 -1.18 8.66
C GLY A 236 17.60 -2.36 7.96
N LEU A 237 17.86 -2.24 6.65
CA LEU A 237 18.52 -3.28 5.84
C LEU A 237 19.99 -3.50 6.20
N HIS A 238 20.61 -2.58 6.92
CA HIS A 238 21.95 -2.73 7.50
C HIS A 238 21.94 -3.38 8.90
N GLY A 239 20.91 -4.19 9.18
CA GLY A 239 20.82 -5.01 10.40
C GLY A 239 20.35 -4.27 11.64
N ASN A 240 19.83 -3.05 11.50
CA ASN A 240 19.35 -2.26 12.64
C ASN A 240 17.88 -2.54 13.01
N HIS A 241 17.14 -3.27 12.18
CA HIS A 241 15.78 -3.68 12.52
C HIS A 241 15.80 -4.98 13.36
N PRO A 242 15.20 -5.02 14.56
CA PRO A 242 15.30 -6.19 15.45
C PRO A 242 14.86 -7.52 14.82
N SER A 243 13.74 -7.55 14.09
CA SER A 243 13.26 -8.74 13.37
C SER A 243 13.91 -8.99 12.01
N PHE A 244 14.74 -8.06 11.54
CA PHE A 244 15.46 -8.13 10.27
C PHE A 244 16.91 -7.68 10.51
N SER A 245 17.60 -8.42 11.38
CA SER A 245 18.90 -8.06 11.95
C SER A 245 20.10 -8.44 11.06
N LYS A 246 19.88 -9.30 10.07
CA LYS A 246 20.91 -9.72 9.13
C LYS A 246 21.14 -8.62 8.10
N SER A 247 22.27 -7.90 8.19
CA SER A 247 22.61 -6.91 7.16
C SER A 247 22.65 -7.56 5.78
N ILE A 248 21.92 -6.98 4.82
CA ILE A 248 21.92 -7.42 3.43
C ILE A 248 22.57 -6.35 2.55
N ASN A 249 23.36 -6.79 1.56
CA ASN A 249 24.06 -5.90 0.66
C ASN A 249 23.15 -5.48 -0.49
N ILE A 250 22.31 -4.47 -0.25
CA ILE A 250 21.47 -3.83 -1.26
C ILE A 250 21.74 -2.33 -1.21
N ASN A 251 22.14 -1.76 -2.35
CA ASN A 251 22.33 -0.32 -2.44
C ASN A 251 20.98 0.41 -2.34
N VAL A 252 20.88 1.39 -1.46
CA VAL A 252 19.72 2.28 -1.34
C VAL A 252 20.15 3.69 -1.69
N ASN A 253 19.66 4.22 -2.81
CA ASN A 253 19.85 5.62 -3.13
C ASN A 253 18.94 6.47 -2.24
N MET A 254 19.52 7.17 -1.25
CA MET A 254 18.79 8.00 -0.29
C MET A 254 18.36 9.37 -0.84
N HIS A 255 18.74 9.72 -2.07
CA HIS A 255 18.40 10.99 -2.72
C HIS A 255 17.36 10.74 -3.81
N PRO A 256 16.06 10.94 -3.54
CA PRO A 256 15.03 10.65 -4.54
C PRO A 256 15.17 11.56 -5.76
N GLY A 257 14.93 10.97 -6.92
CA GLY A 257 14.79 11.68 -8.18
C GLY A 257 13.41 12.32 -8.35
N THR A 258 13.14 12.88 -9.53
CA THR A 258 11.79 13.32 -9.92
C THR A 258 11.43 12.85 -11.31
N ILE A 259 10.18 12.50 -11.53
CA ILE A 259 9.60 12.20 -12.85
C ILE A 259 8.55 13.26 -13.14
N LYS A 260 8.81 14.09 -14.15
CA LYS A 260 7.92 15.19 -14.54
C LYS A 260 7.48 15.08 -15.99
N ARG A 261 6.25 15.48 -16.27
CA ARG A 261 5.73 15.54 -17.66
C ARG A 261 5.95 16.92 -18.24
N ARG A 262 6.44 16.99 -19.48
CA ARG A 262 6.74 18.23 -20.20
C ARG A 262 6.27 18.10 -21.65
N GLY A 263 5.01 18.49 -21.89
CA GLY A 263 4.36 18.21 -23.18
C GLY A 263 4.35 16.70 -23.40
N ASP A 264 4.89 16.26 -24.54
CA ASP A 264 4.98 14.85 -24.91
C ASP A 264 6.24 14.15 -24.36
N SER A 265 7.09 14.86 -23.62
CA SER A 265 8.36 14.34 -23.09
C SER A 265 8.34 14.10 -21.58
N ILE A 266 9.26 13.24 -21.12
CA ILE A 266 9.48 12.95 -19.70
C ILE A 266 10.77 13.60 -19.22
N GLU A 267 10.66 14.52 -18.28
CA GLU A 267 11.79 15.11 -17.57
C GLU A 267 12.14 14.22 -16.36
N LEU A 268 13.29 13.54 -16.43
CA LEU A 268 13.82 12.69 -15.39
C LEU A 268 14.99 13.39 -14.68
N PHE A 269 14.82 13.61 -13.39
CA PHE A 269 15.91 14.02 -12.50
C PHE A 269 16.36 12.82 -11.66
N THR A 270 17.67 12.58 -11.59
CA THR A 270 18.28 11.56 -10.74
C THR A 270 19.45 12.18 -9.98
N SER A 271 19.58 11.87 -8.69
CA SER A 271 20.74 12.25 -7.88
C SER A 271 21.45 10.98 -7.42
N ASN A 272 22.71 10.79 -7.79
CA ASN A 272 23.52 9.64 -7.37
C ASN A 272 24.82 10.14 -6.75
N GLY A 273 24.93 10.11 -5.42
CA GLY A 273 26.18 10.40 -4.72
C GLY A 273 26.77 11.79 -5.02
N GLY A 274 25.92 12.80 -5.22
CA GLY A 274 26.33 14.18 -5.51
C GLY A 274 26.43 14.53 -7.00
N GLN A 275 26.16 13.59 -7.91
CA GLN A 275 25.94 13.90 -9.32
C GLN A 275 24.44 14.00 -9.60
N ASP A 276 24.00 15.24 -9.77
CA ASP A 276 22.64 15.57 -10.18
C ASP A 276 22.57 15.58 -11.70
N VAL A 277 21.74 14.70 -12.24
CA VAL A 277 21.55 14.54 -13.69
C VAL A 277 20.09 14.80 -14.01
N GLN A 278 19.85 15.85 -14.79
CA GLN A 278 18.56 16.15 -15.38
C GLN A 278 18.57 15.74 -16.86
N GLN A 279 17.61 14.92 -17.25
CA GLN A 279 17.45 14.43 -18.61
C GLN A 279 16.05 14.74 -19.11
N ASN A 280 15.96 15.32 -20.30
CA ASN A 280 14.71 15.36 -21.03
C ASN A 280 14.68 14.13 -21.97
N LEU A 281 13.81 13.19 -21.64
CA LEU A 281 13.62 11.95 -22.38
C LEU A 281 12.49 12.16 -23.37
N VAL A 282 12.86 12.30 -24.64
CA VAL A 282 11.92 12.48 -25.75
C VAL A 282 11.11 11.21 -25.95
N TYR A 283 11.76 10.04 -25.95
CA TYR A 283 11.09 8.76 -26.10
C TYR A 283 10.80 8.10 -24.76
N GLU A 284 9.55 7.73 -24.52
CA GLU A 284 9.15 7.01 -23.30
C GLU A 284 9.87 5.67 -23.12
N LYS A 285 10.31 5.05 -24.21
CA LYS A 285 11.11 3.81 -24.12
C LYS A 285 12.42 4.00 -23.37
N ASP A 286 12.97 5.21 -23.33
CA ASP A 286 14.24 5.47 -22.65
C ASP A 286 14.09 5.47 -21.13
N ILE A 287 12.98 5.98 -20.58
CA ILE A 287 12.71 5.84 -19.15
C ILE A 287 12.41 4.40 -18.78
N TYR A 288 11.65 3.67 -19.62
CA TYR A 288 11.43 2.23 -19.42
C TYR A 288 12.76 1.47 -19.32
N ARG A 289 13.68 1.64 -20.30
CA ARG A 289 15.02 1.02 -20.28
C ARG A 289 15.83 1.40 -19.05
N LYS A 290 15.77 2.66 -18.62
CA LYS A 290 16.46 3.11 -17.39
C LYS A 290 15.93 2.39 -16.15
N LEU A 291 14.61 2.23 -16.04
CA LEU A 291 13.98 1.50 -14.94
C LEU A 291 14.34 0.01 -14.99
N CYS A 292 14.33 -0.64 -16.16
CA CYS A 292 14.79 -2.03 -16.31
C CYS A 292 16.24 -2.22 -15.87
N ASN A 293 17.11 -1.26 -16.16
CA ASN A 293 18.52 -1.29 -15.80
C ASN A 293 18.81 -0.88 -14.34
N SER A 294 17.80 -0.40 -13.59
CA SER A 294 17.98 0.00 -12.19
C SER A 294 18.41 -1.16 -11.31
N GLN A 295 19.14 -0.89 -10.24
CA GLN A 295 19.54 -1.88 -9.24
C GLN A 295 19.33 -1.33 -7.84
N GLY A 296 19.12 -2.24 -6.89
CA GLY A 296 18.87 -1.87 -5.50
C GLY A 296 17.54 -1.15 -5.31
N ILE A 297 17.54 -0.14 -4.46
CA ILE A 297 16.35 0.65 -4.11
C ILE A 297 16.59 2.12 -4.47
N SER A 298 15.67 2.71 -5.23
CA SER A 298 15.64 4.14 -5.53
C SER A 298 14.26 4.70 -5.27
N GLY A 299 14.13 6.03 -5.23
CA GLY A 299 12.84 6.70 -5.11
C GLY A 299 12.68 7.84 -6.10
N TYR A 300 11.44 8.11 -6.49
CA TYR A 300 11.06 9.20 -7.37
C TYR A 300 9.83 9.93 -6.85
N VAL A 301 9.89 11.26 -6.91
CA VAL A 301 8.73 12.13 -6.73
C VAL A 301 8.08 12.38 -8.09
N ASP A 302 6.82 11.97 -8.22
CA ASP A 302 5.98 12.12 -9.40
C ASP A 302 5.36 13.54 -9.49
N ASP A 303 4.86 13.89 -10.68
CA ASP A 303 4.38 15.24 -11.00
C ASP A 303 2.94 15.51 -10.51
N PHE A 304 2.78 15.75 -9.21
CA PHE A 304 1.47 16.07 -8.63
C PHE A 304 0.85 17.33 -9.25
N ALA A 305 1.68 18.33 -9.55
CA ALA A 305 1.22 19.58 -10.14
C ALA A 305 0.64 19.37 -11.55
N PHE A 306 1.25 18.49 -12.34
CA PHE A 306 0.70 18.08 -13.62
C PHE A 306 -0.65 17.37 -13.45
N TRP A 307 -0.74 16.37 -12.58
CA TRP A 307 -2.00 15.64 -12.35
C TRP A 307 -3.13 16.57 -11.88
N GLN A 308 -2.85 17.46 -10.92
CA GLN A 308 -3.81 18.46 -10.44
C GLN A 308 -4.27 19.43 -11.54
N LYS A 309 -3.35 19.89 -12.40
CA LYS A 309 -3.67 20.80 -13.51
C LYS A 309 -4.61 20.17 -14.54
N HIS A 310 -4.60 18.84 -14.64
CA HIS A 310 -5.46 18.07 -15.54
C HIS A 310 -6.67 17.46 -14.80
N ASN A 311 -7.14 18.12 -13.74
CA ASN A 311 -8.34 17.73 -12.99
C ASN A 311 -8.29 16.32 -12.40
N TYR A 312 -7.10 15.82 -12.08
CA TYR A 312 -6.90 14.48 -11.54
C TYR A 312 -7.29 13.32 -12.48
N ASP A 313 -7.36 13.59 -13.78
CA ASP A 313 -7.59 12.58 -14.81
C ASP A 313 -6.55 11.45 -14.75
N HIS A 314 -6.98 10.20 -14.88
CA HIS A 314 -6.11 9.03 -14.83
C HIS A 314 -4.96 9.09 -15.85
N ALA A 315 -5.19 9.61 -17.06
CA ALA A 315 -4.16 9.72 -18.10
C ALA A 315 -3.08 10.77 -17.74
N ALA A 316 -3.34 11.63 -16.74
CA ALA A 316 -2.38 12.58 -16.18
C ALA A 316 -1.74 12.10 -14.85
N GLY A 317 -2.09 10.90 -14.38
CA GLY A 317 -1.55 10.28 -13.17
C GLY A 317 -0.07 9.90 -13.26
N LYS A 318 0.40 9.11 -12.30
CA LYS A 318 1.78 8.61 -12.27
C LYS A 318 2.00 7.73 -13.51
N PRO A 319 2.92 8.07 -14.42
CA PRO A 319 3.15 7.23 -15.60
C PRO A 319 3.78 5.90 -15.16
N PHE A 320 3.18 4.81 -15.65
CA PHE A 320 3.65 3.45 -15.46
C PHE A 320 3.72 2.73 -16.80
N TRP A 321 4.93 2.40 -17.24
CA TRP A 321 5.17 1.80 -18.56
C TRP A 321 5.15 0.29 -18.51
N VAL A 322 4.40 -0.30 -19.44
CA VAL A 322 4.26 -1.75 -19.62
C VAL A 322 4.69 -2.11 -21.05
N ASP A 323 5.61 -3.07 -21.17
CA ASP A 323 5.91 -3.74 -22.43
C ASP A 323 5.50 -5.21 -22.34
N LEU A 324 4.40 -5.54 -23.00
CA LEU A 324 3.85 -6.90 -23.00
C LEU A 324 4.73 -7.92 -23.75
N ASN A 325 5.68 -7.43 -24.57
CA ASN A 325 6.63 -8.27 -25.28
C ASN A 325 7.97 -8.40 -24.53
N ASP A 326 8.10 -7.83 -23.32
CA ASP A 326 9.34 -7.95 -22.54
C ASP A 326 9.46 -9.33 -21.89
N GLU A 327 10.35 -10.14 -22.46
CA GLU A 327 10.69 -11.49 -21.96
C GLU A 327 11.70 -11.47 -20.82
N ARG A 328 12.29 -10.31 -20.50
CA ARG A 328 13.40 -10.17 -19.56
C ARG A 328 13.03 -9.43 -18.29
N HIS A 329 12.04 -8.54 -18.32
CA HIS A 329 11.63 -7.74 -17.17
C HIS A 329 10.15 -7.88 -16.90
N HIS A 330 9.79 -7.80 -15.62
CA HIS A 330 8.41 -7.73 -15.18
C HIS A 330 8.28 -6.61 -14.15
N HIS A 331 7.55 -5.58 -14.55
CA HIS A 331 7.25 -4.45 -13.68
C HIS A 331 5.97 -4.74 -12.90
N ILE A 332 5.97 -4.50 -11.59
CA ILE A 332 4.79 -4.67 -10.73
C ILE A 332 4.63 -3.40 -9.89
N PHE A 333 3.49 -2.73 -9.97
CA PHE A 333 3.20 -1.52 -9.21
C PHE A 333 2.18 -1.80 -8.11
N PHE A 334 2.56 -1.53 -6.87
CA PHE A 334 1.67 -1.55 -5.71
C PHE A 334 1.26 -0.13 -5.32
N ASP A 335 -0.04 0.14 -5.29
CA ASP A 335 -0.60 1.44 -4.89
C ASP A 335 -1.98 1.23 -4.25
N ASP A 336 -2.25 1.86 -3.12
CA ASP A 336 -3.53 1.74 -2.39
C ASP A 336 -4.69 2.45 -3.12
N ASN A 337 -4.38 3.43 -3.97
CA ASN A 337 -5.30 4.29 -4.72
C ASN A 337 -5.38 3.93 -6.21
N PHE A 338 -4.70 2.88 -6.66
CA PHE A 338 -4.96 2.30 -7.97
C PHE A 338 -6.40 1.77 -8.06
N ARG A 339 -7.14 2.17 -9.08
CA ARG A 339 -8.49 1.69 -9.37
C ARG A 339 -8.58 1.40 -10.86
N ALA A 340 -8.78 0.14 -11.24
CA ALA A 340 -8.78 -0.23 -12.66
C ALA A 340 -9.96 0.33 -13.46
N ASN A 341 -11.07 0.66 -12.80
CA ASN A 341 -12.33 1.06 -13.44
C ASN A 341 -12.79 2.46 -13.01
N ASP A 342 -11.90 3.31 -12.50
CA ASP A 342 -12.24 4.64 -11.98
C ASP A 342 -11.44 5.72 -12.72
N GLU A 343 -12.11 6.80 -13.10
CA GLU A 343 -11.50 7.93 -13.81
C GLU A 343 -10.51 8.70 -12.95
N ASP A 344 -10.66 8.62 -11.62
CA ASP A 344 -9.76 9.23 -10.64
C ASP A 344 -8.56 8.33 -10.29
N SER A 345 -8.30 7.26 -11.07
CA SER A 345 -7.17 6.35 -10.82
C SER A 345 -5.84 7.08 -10.87
N ILE A 346 -4.97 6.80 -9.89
CA ILE A 346 -3.74 7.56 -9.69
C ILE A 346 -2.60 7.18 -10.65
N ILE A 347 -2.75 6.08 -11.41
CA ILE A 347 -1.73 5.52 -12.29
C ILE A 347 -2.19 5.65 -13.75
N ASP A 348 -1.39 6.33 -14.56
CA ASP A 348 -1.50 6.30 -16.02
C ASP A 348 -0.72 5.09 -16.53
N VAL A 349 -1.43 4.01 -16.85
CA VAL A 349 -0.82 2.79 -17.39
C VAL A 349 -0.60 2.99 -18.88
N ARG A 350 0.66 2.94 -19.29
CA ARG A 350 1.09 3.25 -20.66
C ARG A 350 1.70 2.02 -21.31
N LYS A 351 1.12 1.56 -22.43
CA LYS A 351 1.61 0.38 -23.17
C LYS A 351 2.47 0.77 -24.36
N PHE A 352 3.55 0.04 -24.59
CA PHE A 352 4.25 0.04 -25.87
C PHE A 352 3.55 -0.92 -26.85
N THR A 353 3.41 -0.51 -28.12
CA THR A 353 2.87 -1.38 -29.17
C THR A 353 3.96 -1.76 -30.17
N ARG A 354 3.67 -2.73 -31.04
CA ARG A 354 4.63 -3.14 -32.09
C ARG A 354 4.80 -2.05 -33.14
N GLU A 355 3.73 -1.31 -33.41
CA GLU A 355 3.67 -0.21 -34.36
C GLU A 355 4.41 1.02 -33.83
N ASN A 356 4.38 1.24 -32.51
CA ASN A 356 5.08 2.33 -31.86
C ASN A 356 5.91 1.83 -30.65
N PRO A 357 7.13 1.32 -30.89
CA PRO A 357 7.97 0.76 -29.83
C PRO A 357 8.74 1.82 -29.02
N LEU A 358 8.71 3.10 -29.44
CA LEU A 358 9.45 4.19 -28.80
C LEU A 358 8.56 5.06 -27.90
N GLU A 359 7.30 5.24 -28.26
CA GLU A 359 6.31 5.96 -27.45
C GLU A 359 5.29 4.98 -26.87
N ALA A 360 4.82 5.27 -25.66
CA ALA A 360 3.73 4.52 -25.06
C ALA A 360 2.41 5.28 -25.22
N VAL A 361 1.30 4.56 -25.18
CA VAL A 361 -0.04 5.15 -25.18
C VAL A 361 -0.75 4.78 -23.88
N SER A 362 -1.49 5.73 -23.31
CA SER A 362 -2.37 5.48 -22.17
C SER A 362 -3.38 4.39 -22.53
N MET A 363 -3.59 3.47 -21.60
CA MET A 363 -4.54 2.38 -21.75
C MET A 363 -5.92 2.77 -21.22
N GLU A 364 -6.96 2.27 -21.87
CA GLU A 364 -8.34 2.43 -21.41
C GLU A 364 -8.60 1.54 -20.18
N HIS A 365 -9.56 1.91 -19.34
CA HIS A 365 -9.92 1.21 -18.09
C HIS A 365 -10.14 -0.30 -18.26
N GLU A 366 -10.84 -0.71 -19.32
CA GLU A 366 -11.09 -2.14 -19.58
C GLU A 366 -9.77 -2.91 -19.83
N GLU A 367 -8.80 -2.29 -20.49
CA GLU A 367 -7.51 -2.90 -20.72
C GLU A 367 -6.69 -2.95 -19.43
N VAL A 368 -6.72 -1.88 -18.64
CA VAL A 368 -6.04 -1.80 -17.33
C VAL A 368 -6.58 -2.84 -16.36
N ALA A 369 -7.90 -3.08 -16.35
CA ALA A 369 -8.52 -4.11 -15.53
C ALA A 369 -8.00 -5.52 -15.83
N ARG A 370 -7.61 -5.82 -17.07
CA ARG A 370 -6.98 -7.09 -17.45
C ARG A 370 -5.54 -7.22 -16.92
N LEU A 371 -4.90 -6.11 -16.54
CA LEU A 371 -3.53 -6.07 -16.01
C LEU A 371 -3.48 -6.05 -14.47
N GLU A 372 -4.64 -6.01 -13.81
CA GLU A 372 -4.74 -6.15 -12.36
C GLU A 372 -4.27 -7.54 -11.92
N ASN A 373 -3.48 -7.58 -10.85
CA ASN A 373 -2.75 -8.77 -10.40
C ASN A 373 -1.85 -9.39 -11.48
N VAL A 374 -1.44 -8.60 -12.48
CA VAL A 374 -0.40 -8.95 -13.47
C VAL A 374 0.74 -7.95 -13.36
N PHE A 375 0.45 -6.66 -13.59
CA PHE A 375 1.41 -5.55 -13.48
C PHE A 375 1.02 -4.56 -12.39
N LEU A 376 -0.22 -4.59 -11.92
CA LEU A 376 -0.79 -3.62 -11.00
C LEU A 376 -1.44 -4.34 -9.84
N VAL A 377 -1.20 -3.87 -8.62
CA VAL A 377 -1.81 -4.40 -7.40
C VAL A 377 -2.40 -3.25 -6.62
N GLN A 378 -3.73 -3.28 -6.42
CA GLN A 378 -4.38 -2.41 -5.46
C GLN A 378 -3.95 -2.85 -4.04
N ALA A 379 -3.04 -2.11 -3.42
CA ALA A 379 -2.47 -2.52 -2.14
C ALA A 379 -3.51 -2.46 -1.02
N ASN A 380 -3.65 -3.56 -0.28
CA ASN A 380 -4.55 -3.64 0.87
C ASN A 380 -3.75 -3.45 2.17
N LEU A 381 -3.83 -2.24 2.75
CA LEU A 381 -3.12 -1.89 3.98
C LEU A 381 -3.46 -2.83 5.15
N LEU A 382 -4.73 -3.19 5.33
CA LEU A 382 -5.14 -4.06 6.43
C LEU A 382 -4.52 -5.45 6.28
N SER A 383 -4.60 -6.02 5.08
CA SER A 383 -3.95 -7.31 4.79
C SER A 383 -2.43 -7.26 4.91
N SER A 384 -1.77 -6.18 4.49
CA SER A 384 -0.32 -6.04 4.58
C SER A 384 0.21 -5.79 6.00
N ILE A 385 -0.66 -5.35 6.92
CA ILE A 385 -0.41 -5.30 8.36
C ILE A 385 -0.64 -6.67 9.01
N GLU A 386 -1.70 -7.39 8.61
CA GLU A 386 -2.07 -8.66 9.22
C GLU A 386 -1.12 -9.81 8.86
N ASP A 387 -0.53 -9.75 7.68
CA ASP A 387 0.24 -10.82 7.10
C ASP A 387 1.56 -10.33 6.50
N GLU A 388 2.65 -10.81 7.09
CA GLU A 388 4.01 -10.43 6.69
C GLU A 388 4.37 -10.90 5.28
N ASP A 389 3.74 -11.96 4.77
CA ASP A 389 4.01 -12.49 3.44
C ASP A 389 3.14 -11.84 2.34
N TYR A 390 2.34 -10.81 2.68
CA TYR A 390 1.39 -10.17 1.76
C TYR A 390 2.02 -9.80 0.42
N PHE A 391 3.10 -9.01 0.44
CA PHE A 391 3.75 -8.55 -0.78
C PHE A 391 4.40 -9.70 -1.54
N ILE A 392 4.97 -10.70 -0.84
CA ILE A 392 5.54 -11.89 -1.47
C ILE A 392 4.45 -12.66 -2.24
N ARG A 393 3.30 -12.90 -1.61
CA ARG A 393 2.18 -13.60 -2.25
C ARG A 393 1.67 -12.83 -3.46
N MET A 394 1.49 -11.52 -3.34
CA MET A 394 1.01 -10.70 -4.46
C MET A 394 2.02 -10.62 -5.60
N THR A 395 3.33 -10.51 -5.32
CA THR A 395 4.38 -10.59 -6.34
C THR A 395 4.36 -11.94 -7.06
N ASN A 396 4.25 -13.05 -6.32
CA ASN A 396 4.16 -14.39 -6.91
C ASN A 396 2.89 -14.55 -7.78
N LEU A 397 1.75 -14.02 -7.33
CA LEU A 397 0.51 -14.01 -8.11
C LEU A 397 0.68 -13.26 -9.43
N CYS A 398 1.28 -12.07 -9.38
CA CYS A 398 1.61 -11.30 -10.57
C CYS A 398 2.50 -12.09 -11.55
N GLU A 399 3.57 -12.73 -11.07
CA GLU A 399 4.45 -13.52 -11.92
C GLU A 399 3.71 -14.71 -12.57
N GLN A 400 2.87 -15.41 -11.81
CA GLN A 400 2.07 -16.54 -12.31
C GLN A 400 1.06 -16.09 -13.37
N ASN A 401 0.36 -14.98 -13.11
CA ASN A 401 -0.60 -14.43 -14.06
C ASN A 401 0.09 -13.91 -15.31
N PHE A 402 1.25 -13.25 -15.18
CA PHE A 402 2.00 -12.79 -16.35
C PHE A 402 2.52 -13.95 -17.18
N TYR A 403 3.02 -15.02 -16.54
CA TYR A 403 3.41 -16.24 -17.24
C TYR A 403 2.24 -16.86 -18.01
N THR A 404 1.06 -16.93 -17.39
CA THR A 404 -0.14 -17.48 -18.02
C THR A 404 -0.58 -16.64 -19.22
N MET A 405 -0.66 -15.31 -19.05
CA MET A 405 -1.04 -14.36 -20.09
C MET A 405 -0.05 -14.37 -21.27
N PHE A 406 1.25 -14.43 -20.97
CA PHE A 406 2.30 -14.46 -21.98
C PHE A 406 2.25 -15.73 -22.82
N ASN A 407 2.02 -16.90 -22.20
CA ASN A 407 1.98 -18.18 -22.91
C ASN A 407 0.66 -18.46 -23.63
N SER A 408 -0.46 -17.93 -23.12
CA SER A 408 -1.77 -18.09 -23.77
C SER A 408 -1.93 -17.25 -25.04
N LYS A 409 -0.96 -16.35 -25.33
CA LYS A 409 -1.08 -15.31 -26.37
C LYS A 409 -2.37 -14.50 -26.26
N GLN A 410 -2.93 -14.36 -25.06
CA GLN A 410 -4.04 -13.44 -24.77
C GLN A 410 -3.55 -11.98 -24.69
N LEU A 411 -2.56 -11.64 -25.52
CA LEU A 411 -1.94 -10.32 -25.64
C LEU A 411 -2.67 -9.49 -26.70
#